data_AF-A0A9P6B9Y0-F1
#
_entry.id   AF-A0A9P6B9Y0-F1
#
_cell.length_a   1.000
_cell.length_b   1.000
_cell.length_c   1.000
_cell.angle_alpha   90.00
_cell.angle_beta   90.00
_cell.angle_gamma   90.00
#
_symmetry.space_group_name_H-M   'P 1'
#
loop_
_entity.id
_entity.type
_entity.pdbx_description
1 polymer ?
#
loop_
_entity_poly.entity_id
_entity_poly.type
_entity_poly.pdbx_seq_one_letter_code
_entity_poly.pdbx_strand_id
1 'polypeptide(L)'
;MALALGVPCVSDQWAWDQLCGDGLDWRTYLHTAGKSERLGIHVSQVFDPRWANGSEQLFDPRLSSSVRRPFADKSFLLVLCSRSIDNREMIRKVVCAAGAASAELVKSIEKAEKPLDQYDIIVFDSREKGLEIEARRNGAKRCHGIPWVKQSIIMGAPQSFL
;
A
#
# COMPACT_ATOMS: atom_id res chain seq x y z
N MET A 1 2.74 5.86 -1.94
CA MET A 1 3.00 5.21 -3.25
C MET A 1 4.37 4.56 -3.28
N ALA A 2 5.46 5.29 -3.01
CA ALA A 2 6.85 4.78 -3.08
C ALA A 2 7.05 3.41 -2.43
N LEU A 3 6.68 3.24 -1.15
CA LEU A 3 6.79 1.95 -0.44
C LEU A 3 6.04 0.80 -1.11
N ALA A 4 4.86 1.07 -1.68
CA ALA A 4 4.08 0.04 -2.38
C ALA A 4 4.76 -0.43 -3.67
N LEU A 5 5.52 0.46 -4.32
CA LEU A 5 6.33 0.16 -5.50
C LEU A 5 7.74 -0.34 -5.14
N GLY A 6 8.12 -0.32 -3.86
CA GLY A 6 9.48 -0.64 -3.42
C GLY A 6 10.53 0.40 -3.76
N VAL A 7 10.11 1.63 -4.09
CA VAL A 7 11.00 2.76 -4.34
C VAL A 7 11.58 3.22 -3.00
N PRO A 8 12.92 3.27 -2.85
CA PRO A 8 13.54 3.79 -1.64
C PRO A 8 13.16 5.24 -1.37
N CYS A 9 12.64 5.51 -0.16
CA CYS A 9 12.44 6.86 0.35
C CYS A 9 13.71 7.33 1.05
N VAL A 10 14.42 8.29 0.48
CA VAL A 10 15.66 8.85 1.04
C VAL A 10 15.46 10.30 1.47
N SER A 11 16.30 10.76 2.40
CA SER A 11 16.38 12.15 2.83
C SER A 11 16.78 13.06 1.67
N ASP A 12 16.22 14.27 1.63
CA ASP A 12 16.62 15.32 0.70
C ASP A 12 18.09 15.77 0.91
N GLN A 13 18.62 15.59 2.12
CA GLN A 13 20.04 15.79 2.42
C GLN A 13 20.97 15.01 1.48
N TRP A 14 20.55 13.83 1.02
CA TRP A 14 21.33 13.05 0.05
C TRP A 14 21.57 13.86 -1.24
N ALA A 15 20.54 14.54 -1.74
CA ALA A 15 20.68 15.35 -2.96
C ALA A 15 21.63 16.52 -2.75
N TRP A 16 21.57 17.17 -1.58
CA TRP A 16 22.48 18.26 -1.23
C TRP A 16 23.94 17.79 -1.13
N ASP A 17 24.19 16.69 -0.43
CA ASP A 17 25.56 16.18 -0.26
C ASP A 17 26.17 15.74 -1.60
N GLN A 18 25.36 15.15 -2.50
CA GLN A 18 25.79 14.82 -3.86
C GLN A 18 26.19 16.07 -4.66
N LEU A 19 25.44 17.18 -4.54
CA LEU A 19 25.77 18.44 -5.21
C LEU A 19 27.03 19.11 -4.65
N CYS A 20 27.31 18.94 -3.36
CA CYS A 20 28.51 19.45 -2.70
C CYS A 20 29.76 18.59 -2.94
N GLY A 21 29.62 17.38 -3.51
CA GLY A 21 30.73 16.45 -3.74
C GLY A 21 31.09 15.57 -2.54
N ASP A 22 30.35 15.68 -1.43
CA ASP A 22 30.53 14.88 -0.20
C ASP A 22 29.53 13.73 -0.08
N GLY A 23 28.71 13.52 -1.11
CA GLY A 23 27.61 12.58 -1.10
C GLY A 23 28.03 11.13 -0.92
N LEU A 24 27.62 10.54 0.20
CA LEU A 24 27.69 9.09 0.40
C LEU A 24 26.64 8.37 -0.45
N ASP A 25 26.73 7.04 -0.45
CA ASP A 25 25.71 6.18 -1.02
C ASP A 25 24.32 6.46 -0.40
N TRP A 26 23.29 6.52 -1.26
CA TRP A 26 21.92 6.89 -0.88
C TRP A 26 21.33 6.01 0.23
N ARG A 27 21.83 4.77 0.41
CA ARG A 27 21.37 3.86 1.46
C ARG A 27 21.64 4.41 2.86
N THR A 28 22.65 5.25 3.03
CA THR A 28 22.94 5.94 4.30
C THR A 28 21.88 6.97 4.67
N TYR A 29 21.10 7.43 3.70
CA TYR A 29 20.07 8.47 3.85
C TYR A 29 18.65 7.89 3.85
N LEU A 30 18.50 6.58 3.99
CA LEU A 30 17.20 5.92 3.99
C LEU A 30 16.35 6.35 5.19
N HIS A 31 15.10 6.73 4.91
CA HIS A 31 14.11 6.91 5.96
C HIS A 31 13.59 5.57 6.50
N THR A 32 12.90 5.63 7.63
CA THR A 32 12.04 4.51 8.06
C THR A 32 10.84 4.40 7.12
N ALA A 33 10.26 3.20 6.96
CA ALA A 33 9.01 3.04 6.22
C ALA A 33 7.82 3.69 6.95
N GLY A 34 7.93 3.82 8.27
CA GLY A 34 6.94 4.46 9.12
C GLY A 34 6.81 3.74 10.47
N LYS A 35 5.90 4.22 11.30
CA LYS A 35 5.57 3.58 12.58
C LYS A 35 4.58 2.44 12.38
N SER A 36 4.96 1.25 12.83
CA SER A 36 4.05 0.12 12.97
C SER A 36 3.15 0.36 14.16
N GLU A 37 1.84 0.40 13.94
CA GLU A 37 0.87 0.48 15.05
C GLU A 37 0.90 -0.80 15.90
N ARG A 38 1.12 -1.95 15.27
CA ARG A 38 1.19 -3.25 15.94
C ARG A 38 2.41 -3.39 16.85
N LEU A 39 3.58 -2.94 16.38
CA LEU A 39 4.83 -3.08 17.13
C LEU A 39 5.15 -1.86 18.01
N GLY A 40 4.45 -0.73 17.82
CA GLY A 40 4.72 0.52 18.52
C GLY A 40 6.03 1.20 18.14
N ILE A 41 6.80 0.66 17.18
CA ILE A 41 8.12 1.12 16.77
C ILE A 41 8.16 1.56 15.29
N HIS A 42 9.19 2.31 14.92
CA HIS A 42 9.50 2.57 13.52
C HIS A 42 10.14 1.34 12.87
N VAL A 43 9.72 1.03 11.64
CA VAL A 43 10.24 -0.12 10.88
C VAL A 43 11.02 0.34 9.65
N SER A 44 12.03 -0.44 9.29
CA SER A 44 12.88 -0.18 8.13
C SER A 44 12.11 -0.41 6.82
N GLN A 45 12.53 0.29 5.77
CA GLN A 45 12.06 0.01 4.41
C GLN A 45 12.59 -1.34 3.92
N VAL A 46 11.79 -2.00 3.10
CA VAL A 46 12.23 -3.16 2.31
C VAL A 46 12.34 -2.71 0.86
N PHE A 47 13.52 -2.87 0.28
CA PHE A 47 13.84 -2.41 -1.06
C PHE A 47 14.84 -3.36 -1.72
N ASP A 48 15.00 -3.27 -3.04
CA ASP A 48 16.03 -4.01 -3.76
C ASP A 48 17.40 -3.37 -3.53
N PRO A 49 18.40 -4.07 -2.98
CA PRO A 49 19.74 -3.51 -2.84
C PRO A 49 20.36 -3.08 -4.17
N ARG A 50 19.91 -3.62 -5.30
CA ARG A 50 20.39 -3.24 -6.65
C ARG A 50 19.57 -2.12 -7.27
N TRP A 51 18.67 -1.49 -6.51
CA TRP A 51 17.93 -0.32 -6.96
C TRP A 51 18.90 0.73 -7.55
N ALA A 52 18.55 1.26 -8.73
CA ALA A 52 19.35 2.16 -9.57
C ALA A 52 20.59 1.57 -10.27
N ASN A 53 20.98 0.31 -10.01
CA ASN A 53 22.08 -0.35 -10.70
C ASN A 53 21.62 -1.27 -11.85
N GLY A 54 20.32 -1.60 -11.93
CA GLY A 54 19.70 -2.34 -13.04
C GLY A 54 18.86 -1.41 -13.92
N SER A 55 19.11 -1.41 -15.23
CA SER A 55 18.38 -0.56 -16.20
C SER A 55 16.87 -0.82 -16.19
N GLU A 56 16.44 -2.06 -16.02
CA GLU A 56 15.01 -2.45 -16.10
C GLU A 56 14.18 -1.96 -14.90
N GLN A 57 14.77 -1.89 -13.72
CA GLN A 57 14.09 -1.53 -12.47
C GLN A 57 13.79 -0.04 -12.37
N LEU A 58 14.54 0.78 -13.13
CA LEU A 58 14.28 2.22 -13.28
C LEU A 58 13.00 2.49 -14.09
N PHE A 59 12.66 1.60 -15.03
CA PHE A 59 11.48 1.73 -15.88
C PHE A 59 10.26 0.98 -15.34
N ASP A 60 10.48 -0.16 -14.67
CA ASP A 60 9.42 -0.86 -13.95
C ASP A 60 9.91 -1.41 -12.59
N PRO A 61 9.69 -0.64 -11.50
CA PRO A 61 9.93 -1.06 -10.12
C PRO A 61 9.38 -2.44 -9.76
N ARG A 62 8.28 -2.84 -10.41
CA ARG A 62 7.60 -4.09 -10.10
C ARG A 62 8.46 -5.28 -10.52
N LEU A 63 9.37 -5.15 -11.47
CA LEU A 63 10.23 -6.27 -11.90
C LEU A 63 11.19 -6.75 -10.80
N SER A 64 11.39 -5.97 -9.74
CA SER A 64 12.18 -6.43 -8.61
C SER A 64 11.47 -7.53 -7.81
N SER A 65 12.13 -8.68 -7.69
CA SER A 65 11.72 -9.79 -6.82
C SER A 65 11.86 -9.47 -5.33
N SER A 66 12.63 -8.43 -4.98
CA SER A 66 12.91 -8.03 -3.60
C SER A 66 11.79 -7.16 -3.00
N VAL A 67 10.95 -6.57 -3.85
CA VAL A 67 9.85 -5.70 -3.43
C VAL A 67 8.71 -6.56 -2.90
N ARG A 68 8.34 -6.33 -1.65
CA ARG A 68 7.22 -7.02 -1.03
C ARG A 68 5.91 -6.48 -1.61
N ARG A 69 5.07 -7.41 -2.06
CA ARG A 69 3.74 -7.13 -2.61
C ARG A 69 2.69 -7.66 -1.64
N PRO A 70 2.34 -6.91 -0.59
CA PRO A 70 1.46 -7.41 0.47
C PRO A 70 0.07 -7.82 -0.03
N PHE A 71 -0.31 -7.38 -1.23
CA PHE A 71 -1.62 -7.63 -1.83
C PHE A 71 -1.55 -8.49 -3.10
N ALA A 72 -0.42 -9.17 -3.34
CA ALA A 72 -0.22 -10.04 -4.50
C ALA A 72 -1.42 -10.96 -4.76
N ASP A 73 -1.93 -10.92 -5.98
CA ASP A 73 -2.99 -11.79 -6.50
C ASP A 73 -4.33 -11.69 -5.76
N LYS A 74 -4.57 -10.58 -5.05
CA LYS A 74 -5.83 -10.34 -4.34
C LYS A 74 -6.74 -9.38 -5.09
N SER A 75 -8.03 -9.71 -5.08
CA SER A 75 -9.11 -8.85 -5.55
C SER A 75 -9.63 -7.96 -4.42
N PHE A 76 -9.76 -6.67 -4.70
CA PHE A 76 -10.22 -5.65 -3.74
C PHE A 76 -11.53 -5.02 -4.17
N LEU A 77 -12.43 -4.84 -3.20
CA LEU A 77 -13.52 -3.88 -3.28
C LEU A 77 -13.22 -2.71 -2.33
N LEU A 78 -13.15 -1.50 -2.84
CA LEU A 78 -12.91 -0.28 -2.09
C LEU A 78 -14.21 0.51 -2.00
N VAL A 79 -14.87 0.48 -0.84
CA VAL A 79 -16.11 1.21 -0.56
C VAL A 79 -15.73 2.52 0.15
N LEU A 80 -15.49 3.57 -0.63
CA LEU A 80 -14.94 4.82 -0.13
C LEU A 80 -15.86 6.02 -0.43
N CYS A 81 -16.41 6.61 0.63
CA CYS A 81 -17.29 7.78 0.57
C CYS A 81 -16.59 9.13 0.72
N SER A 82 -15.25 9.15 0.75
CA SER A 82 -14.46 10.38 0.83
C SER A 82 -14.91 11.43 -0.21
N ARG A 83 -15.03 12.69 0.25
CA ARG A 83 -15.45 13.83 -0.60
C ARG A 83 -14.47 14.14 -1.73
N SER A 84 -13.19 13.80 -1.58
CA SER A 84 -12.18 13.98 -2.63
C SER A 84 -12.12 12.74 -3.52
N ILE A 85 -12.40 12.92 -4.81
CA ILE A 85 -12.20 11.89 -5.85
C ILE A 85 -10.73 11.47 -5.89
N ASP A 86 -9.82 12.43 -5.83
CA ASP A 86 -8.37 12.21 -5.93
C ASP A 86 -7.85 11.30 -4.81
N ASN A 87 -8.33 11.49 -3.58
CA ASN A 87 -7.93 10.65 -2.45
C ASN A 87 -8.38 9.19 -2.62
N ARG A 88 -9.56 8.94 -3.18
CA ARG A 88 -10.09 7.58 -3.38
C ARG A 88 -9.34 6.87 -4.48
N GLU A 89 -9.12 7.57 -5.58
CA GLU A 89 -8.36 7.05 -6.70
C GLU A 89 -6.89 6.82 -6.33
N MET A 90 -6.31 7.66 -5.46
CA MET A 90 -4.98 7.44 -4.90
C MET A 90 -4.92 6.14 -4.09
N ILE A 91 -5.90 5.84 -3.23
CA ILE A 91 -5.93 4.59 -2.47
C ILE A 91 -6.01 3.39 -3.42
N ARG A 92 -6.86 3.46 -4.45
CA ARG A 92 -6.97 2.41 -5.47
C ARG A 92 -5.62 2.16 -6.16
N LYS A 93 -4.95 3.22 -6.61
CA LYS A 93 -3.61 3.15 -7.22
C LYS A 93 -2.58 2.56 -6.27
N VAL A 94 -2.62 2.92 -4.98
CA VAL A 94 -1.72 2.38 -3.95
C VAL A 94 -1.92 0.88 -3.75
N VAL A 95 -3.17 0.42 -3.71
CA VAL A 95 -3.51 -1.01 -3.58
C VAL A 95 -3.02 -1.79 -4.81
N CYS A 96 -3.24 -1.27 -6.01
CA CYS A 96 -2.69 -1.85 -7.25
C CYS A 96 -1.16 -1.88 -7.24
N ALA A 97 -0.51 -0.80 -6.82
CA ALA A 97 0.95 -0.73 -6.73
C ALA A 97 1.52 -1.78 -5.76
N ALA A 98 0.80 -2.05 -4.67
CA ALA A 98 1.15 -3.08 -3.67
C ALA A 98 0.84 -4.52 -4.13
N GLY A 99 0.44 -4.72 -5.39
CA GLY A 99 0.33 -6.02 -6.05
C GLY A 99 -1.07 -6.61 -6.18
N ALA A 100 -2.13 -5.86 -5.85
CA ALA A 100 -3.49 -6.35 -6.05
C ALA A 100 -3.77 -6.70 -7.52
N ALA A 101 -4.41 -7.84 -7.76
CA ALA A 101 -4.82 -8.29 -9.09
C ALA A 101 -5.94 -7.40 -9.65
N SER A 102 -6.86 -6.97 -8.78
CA SER A 102 -7.91 -6.02 -9.12
C SER A 102 -8.25 -5.15 -7.92
N ALA A 103 -8.67 -3.92 -8.19
CA ALA A 103 -9.18 -3.01 -7.18
C ALA A 103 -10.32 -2.19 -7.76
N GLU A 104 -11.53 -2.56 -7.38
CA GLU A 104 -12.76 -1.88 -7.74
C GLU A 104 -13.05 -0.76 -6.74
N LEU A 105 -13.46 0.41 -7.21
CA LEU A 105 -13.79 1.55 -6.37
C LEU A 105 -15.26 1.91 -6.52
N VAL A 106 -16.00 1.80 -5.42
CA VAL A 106 -17.44 2.10 -5.36
C VAL A 106 -17.74 3.10 -4.25
N LYS A 107 -18.88 3.78 -4.38
CA LYS A 107 -19.41 4.68 -3.33
C LYS A 107 -20.26 3.94 -2.29
N SER A 108 -20.73 2.75 -2.61
CA SER A 108 -21.61 1.98 -1.72
C SER A 108 -21.57 0.51 -2.13
N ILE A 109 -21.90 -0.39 -1.21
CA ILE A 109 -21.78 -1.84 -1.38
C ILE A 109 -22.67 -2.36 -2.51
N GLU A 110 -23.84 -1.74 -2.72
CA GLU A 110 -24.83 -2.15 -3.72
C GLU A 110 -24.36 -1.87 -5.15
N LYS A 111 -23.30 -1.09 -5.32
CA LYS A 111 -22.69 -0.79 -6.62
C LYS A 111 -21.53 -1.69 -6.98
N ALA A 112 -21.23 -2.69 -6.15
CA ALA A 112 -20.21 -3.69 -6.44
C ALA A 112 -20.56 -4.45 -7.72
N GLU A 113 -19.58 -4.63 -8.61
CA GLU A 113 -19.72 -5.39 -9.85
C GLU A 113 -20.03 -6.87 -9.58
N LYS A 114 -19.52 -7.40 -8.46
CA LYS A 114 -19.64 -8.81 -8.08
C LYS A 114 -20.25 -8.95 -6.67
N PRO A 115 -20.79 -10.14 -6.34
CA PRO A 115 -21.13 -10.49 -4.97
C PRO A 115 -19.94 -10.32 -4.01
N LEU A 116 -20.21 -9.88 -2.78
CA LEU A 116 -19.16 -9.50 -1.81
C LEU A 116 -18.26 -10.66 -1.37
N ASP A 117 -18.77 -11.88 -1.43
CA ASP A 117 -18.06 -13.12 -1.09
C ASP A 117 -17.03 -13.54 -2.16
N GLN A 118 -17.07 -12.91 -3.35
CA GLN A 118 -16.12 -13.11 -4.45
C GLN A 118 -14.88 -12.22 -4.36
N TYR A 119 -14.89 -11.17 -3.53
CA TYR A 119 -13.68 -10.38 -3.29
C TYR A 119 -12.84 -11.01 -2.18
N ASP A 120 -11.53 -10.98 -2.35
CA ASP A 120 -10.60 -11.43 -1.31
C ASP A 120 -10.61 -10.48 -0.10
N ILE A 121 -10.68 -9.17 -0.37
CA ILE A 121 -10.57 -8.10 0.62
C ILE A 121 -11.55 -6.97 0.29
N ILE A 122 -12.29 -6.51 1.29
CA ILE A 122 -13.12 -5.31 1.21
C ILE A 122 -12.57 -4.25 2.15
N VAL A 123 -12.38 -3.04 1.63
CA VAL A 123 -11.85 -1.89 2.37
C VAL A 123 -12.91 -0.80 2.47
N PHE A 124 -13.16 -0.34 3.70
CA PHE A 124 -14.13 0.70 4.01
C PHE A 124 -13.46 1.99 4.48
N ASP A 125 -14.16 3.09 4.29
CA ASP A 125 -13.86 4.32 4.99
C ASP A 125 -14.29 4.20 6.47
N SER A 126 -13.34 4.31 7.41
CA SER A 126 -13.59 4.13 8.84
C SER A 126 -14.62 5.12 9.43
N ARG A 127 -14.99 6.16 8.68
CA ARG A 127 -16.04 7.12 9.06
C ARG A 127 -17.45 6.53 8.92
N GLU A 128 -17.61 5.47 8.14
CA GLU A 128 -18.91 4.86 7.87
C GLU A 128 -19.15 3.67 8.79
N LYS A 129 -19.87 3.94 9.88
CA LYS A 129 -20.23 2.93 10.86
C LYS A 129 -21.25 1.96 10.24
N GLY A 130 -21.07 0.66 10.49
CA GLY A 130 -22.03 -0.37 10.11
C GLY A 130 -21.79 -1.04 8.75
N LEU A 131 -21.05 -0.41 7.84
CA LEU A 131 -20.74 -1.02 6.52
C LEU A 131 -19.99 -2.35 6.65
N GLU A 132 -19.06 -2.46 7.60
CA GLU A 132 -18.37 -3.72 7.84
C GLU A 132 -19.35 -4.83 8.27
N ILE A 133 -20.29 -4.51 9.16
CA ILE A 133 -21.28 -5.46 9.66
C ILE A 133 -22.20 -5.90 8.52
N GLU A 134 -22.64 -4.93 7.71
CA GLU A 134 -23.46 -5.18 6.53
C GLU A 134 -22.73 -6.05 5.49
N ALA A 135 -21.48 -5.74 5.18
CA ALA A 135 -20.68 -6.52 4.25
C ALA A 135 -20.49 -7.96 4.75
N ARG A 136 -20.22 -8.15 6.04
CA ARG A 136 -20.08 -9.49 6.65
C ARG A 136 -21.40 -10.27 6.59
N ARG A 137 -22.55 -9.62 6.82
CA ARG A 137 -23.87 -10.24 6.65
C ARG A 137 -24.12 -10.69 5.21
N ASN A 138 -23.54 -9.98 4.25
CA ASN A 138 -23.59 -10.29 2.81
C ASN A 138 -22.44 -11.20 2.34
N GLY A 139 -21.77 -11.91 3.25
CA GLY A 139 -20.79 -12.95 2.91
C GLY A 139 -19.34 -12.49 2.75
N ALA A 140 -19.03 -11.21 3.01
CA ALA A 140 -17.65 -10.72 2.94
C ALA A 140 -16.73 -11.42 3.96
N LYS A 141 -15.64 -12.01 3.47
CA LYS A 141 -14.71 -12.80 4.28
C LYS A 141 -13.73 -11.93 5.08
N ARG A 142 -13.22 -10.86 4.46
CA ARG A 142 -12.19 -9.99 5.04
C ARG A 142 -12.56 -8.53 4.81
N CYS A 143 -12.86 -7.84 5.90
CA CYS A 143 -13.30 -6.46 5.94
C CYS A 143 -12.31 -5.63 6.75
N HIS A 144 -11.80 -4.55 6.16
CA HIS A 144 -10.78 -3.72 6.79
C HIS A 144 -11.01 -2.22 6.55
N GLY A 145 -10.41 -1.37 7.38
CA GLY A 145 -10.36 0.07 7.14
C GLY A 145 -9.12 0.50 6.34
N ILE A 146 -9.11 1.73 5.82
CA ILE A 146 -7.92 2.34 5.19
C ILE A 146 -6.65 2.24 6.07
N PRO A 147 -6.69 2.39 7.41
CA PRO A 147 -5.50 2.22 8.25
C PRO A 147 -4.82 0.85 8.09
N TRP A 148 -5.59 -0.22 7.86
CA TRP A 148 -5.04 -1.55 7.60
C TRP A 148 -4.24 -1.61 6.30
N VAL A 149 -4.70 -0.93 5.24
CA VAL A 149 -3.96 -0.81 3.98
C VAL A 149 -2.62 -0.12 4.20
N LYS A 150 -2.65 1.01 4.93
CA LYS A 150 -1.43 1.76 5.29
C LYS A 150 -0.44 0.90 6.08
N GLN A 151 -0.91 0.23 7.14
CA GLN A 151 -0.06 -0.61 7.99
C GLN A 151 0.49 -1.81 7.20
N SER A 152 -0.29 -2.39 6.28
CA SER A 152 0.18 -3.50 5.44
C SER A 152 1.33 -3.08 4.50
N ILE A 153 1.31 -1.85 4.00
CA ILE A 153 2.38 -1.28 3.18
C ILE A 153 3.62 -0.97 4.02
N ILE A 154 3.45 -0.33 5.19
CA ILE A 154 4.56 -0.01 6.11
C ILE A 154 5.31 -1.29 6.51
N MET A 155 4.56 -2.35 6.79
CA MET A 155 5.13 -3.64 7.21
C MET A 155 5.56 -4.54 6.04
N GLY A 156 5.21 -4.18 4.81
CA GLY A 156 5.41 -5.02 3.62
C GLY A 156 4.71 -6.38 3.69
N ALA A 157 3.64 -6.51 4.47
CA ALA A 157 2.87 -7.75 4.61
C ALA A 157 1.42 -7.43 5.02
N PRO A 158 0.43 -8.18 4.51
CA PRO A 158 -0.95 -8.01 4.95
C PRO A 158 -1.03 -8.27 6.46
N GLN A 159 -1.64 -7.34 7.20
CA GLN A 159 -1.76 -7.49 8.65
C GLN A 159 -2.80 -8.57 8.96
N SER A 160 -2.37 -9.70 9.52
CA SER A 160 -3.26 -10.68 10.14
C SER A 160 -3.72 -10.16 11.49
N PHE A 161 -5.03 -10.14 11.74
CA PHE A 161 -5.57 -9.95 13.09
C PHE A 161 -5.38 -11.26 13.87
N LEU A 162 -4.91 -11.15 15.12
CA LEU A 162 -5.09 -12.20 16.14
C LEU A 162 -6.58 -12.33 16.45
#